data_AF-A0A9D9CR76-F1
#
_entry.id   AF-A0A9D9CR76-F1
#
_cell.length_a   1.000
_cell.length_b   1.000
_cell.length_c   1.000
_cell.angle_alpha   90.00
_cell.angle_beta   90.00
_cell.angle_gamma   90.00
#
_symmetry.space_group_name_H-M   'P 1'
#
loop_
_entity.id
_entity.type
_entity.pdbx_description
1 polymer ?
#
loop_
_entity_poly.entity_id
_entity_poly.type
_entity_poly.pdbx_seq_one_letter_code
_entity_poly.pdbx_strand_id
1 'polypeptide(L)'
;MIEHYSQNIQNVIQREIFNSNTSIKVVVAWFTNNLLFQPLLMKLMCGVTVDLILNKDDINLSTENEIDFNLFIQKGGCIHWNETSKLMHEKFCIIDDRVVISGSYNWTNKAEYNDESITLFRDEVATVQFYNNSFARLAEQYPISMECCTSKPSYRKEKCPIKQPPYTKLNFYNSVLIRDSYHHTYIFANESEDGLFALLDNQTFLPKTEYMFGEIPSYDAIYYKNEENTIWIKGETAWGLFDCKNLEFVVSPQFDSVVACNAHHNCYFVQQNGKYGAYNSKGEKLLNCEYDELKDLSWSGIRIKKYNKYGLFYTWDKTNLIPCDYDSVKHLENNYSYILEKDGKFAVTYKGVLVTAAIFEDYKYNYDYSSSIIVRMNGKYGLCYEDKQVLKCEYDELKINSPIKHNGKYGIVLGDGNIVLDFIYDEIKSYKGRYYVIKNAKYALYNSENHRLNNRWVDTEEAIRREVDMENMVKVFASMRPLELKNFI
;
A
#
# COMPACT_ATOMS: atom_id res chain seq x y z
N MET A 1 29.44 -10.67 -33.70
CA MET A 1 28.02 -11.11 -33.77
C MET A 1 27.19 -9.94 -34.28
N ILE A 2 26.27 -10.19 -35.21
CA ILE A 2 25.45 -9.16 -35.85
C ILE A 2 23.97 -9.50 -35.69
N GLU A 3 23.18 -8.55 -35.23
CA GLU A 3 21.75 -8.70 -34.97
C GLU A 3 21.00 -7.50 -35.58
N HIS A 4 19.78 -7.75 -36.11
CA HIS A 4 18.95 -6.72 -36.71
C HIS A 4 17.63 -6.61 -35.96
N TYR A 5 17.18 -5.37 -35.71
CA TYR A 5 15.97 -5.09 -34.97
C TYR A 5 15.14 -4.01 -35.70
N SER A 6 13.85 -4.28 -35.83
CA SER A 6 12.84 -3.34 -36.37
C SER A 6 11.66 -3.15 -35.42
N GLN A 7 11.75 -3.70 -34.21
CA GLN A 7 10.76 -3.63 -33.15
C GLN A 7 11.47 -3.56 -31.80
N ASN A 8 10.84 -2.94 -30.80
CA ASN A 8 11.40 -2.77 -29.45
C ASN A 8 12.81 -2.15 -29.45
N ILE A 9 13.08 -1.23 -30.37
CA ILE A 9 14.41 -0.68 -30.61
C ILE A 9 14.92 0.07 -29.38
N GLN A 10 14.06 0.85 -28.70
CA GLN A 10 14.37 1.50 -27.43
C GLN A 10 14.93 0.52 -26.40
N ASN A 11 14.22 -0.58 -26.17
CA ASN A 11 14.59 -1.59 -25.18
C ASN A 11 15.94 -2.24 -25.51
N VAL A 12 16.20 -2.47 -26.80
CA VAL A 12 17.49 -3.01 -27.26
C VAL A 12 18.61 -2.03 -26.97
N ILE A 13 18.44 -0.75 -27.30
CA ILE A 13 19.43 0.30 -27.06
C ILE A 13 19.67 0.46 -25.54
N GLN A 14 18.59 0.54 -24.75
CA GLN A 14 18.67 0.64 -23.29
C GLN A 14 19.50 -0.52 -22.71
N ARG A 15 19.20 -1.77 -23.11
CA ARG A 15 19.95 -2.94 -22.66
C ARG A 15 21.46 -2.81 -22.92
N GLU A 16 21.85 -2.29 -24.07
CA GLU A 16 23.28 -2.11 -24.36
C GLU A 16 23.91 -0.97 -23.55
N ILE A 17 23.19 0.14 -23.35
CA ILE A 17 23.65 1.24 -22.48
C ILE A 17 23.86 0.73 -21.06
N PHE A 18 22.90 -0.03 -20.53
CA PHE A 18 22.94 -0.66 -19.21
C PHE A 18 24.11 -1.65 -19.08
N ASN A 19 24.49 -2.35 -20.15
CA ASN A 19 25.66 -3.23 -20.15
C ASN A 19 27.02 -2.52 -20.26
N SER A 20 27.06 -1.19 -20.42
CA SER A 20 28.30 -0.42 -20.57
C SER A 20 29.09 -0.27 -19.27
N ASN A 21 30.41 -0.17 -19.40
CA ASN A 21 31.38 -0.15 -18.30
C ASN A 21 32.42 0.96 -18.41
N THR A 22 32.76 1.39 -19.63
CA THR A 22 33.88 2.33 -19.85
C THR A 22 33.45 3.58 -20.60
N SER A 23 32.73 3.43 -21.72
CA SER A 23 32.40 4.59 -22.55
C SER A 23 31.16 4.39 -23.40
N ILE A 24 30.36 5.43 -23.56
CA ILE A 24 29.25 5.50 -24.50
C ILE A 24 29.42 6.74 -25.37
N LYS A 25 29.44 6.56 -26.69
CA LYS A 25 29.49 7.65 -27.68
C LYS A 25 28.22 7.60 -28.50
N VAL A 26 27.38 8.64 -28.42
CA VAL A 26 26.10 8.71 -29.14
C VAL A 26 26.18 9.81 -30.20
N VAL A 27 25.81 9.47 -31.43
CA VAL A 27 25.70 10.40 -32.56
C VAL A 27 24.32 10.24 -33.15
N VAL A 28 23.44 11.21 -32.90
CA VAL A 28 22.08 11.24 -33.44
C VAL A 28 21.68 12.65 -33.81
N ALA A 29 20.89 12.81 -34.87
CA ALA A 29 20.44 14.13 -35.28
C ALA A 29 19.61 14.81 -34.17
N TRP A 30 18.68 14.03 -33.61
CA TRP A 30 17.72 14.48 -32.61
C TRP A 30 17.62 13.48 -31.47
N PHE A 31 17.51 14.04 -30.26
CA PHE A 31 17.41 13.33 -29.01
C PHE A 31 16.36 14.00 -28.12
N THR A 32 15.18 13.39 -28.04
CA THR A 32 14.04 13.84 -27.22
C THR A 32 13.43 12.73 -26.37
N ASN A 33 13.97 11.51 -26.47
CA ASN A 33 13.47 10.35 -25.75
C ASN A 33 14.09 10.26 -24.36
N ASN A 34 13.39 10.75 -23.34
CA ASN A 34 13.90 10.78 -21.97
C ASN A 34 14.23 9.36 -21.44
N LEU A 35 13.53 8.32 -21.89
CA LEU A 35 13.80 6.93 -21.50
C LEU A 35 15.16 6.41 -22.01
N LEU A 36 15.72 6.99 -23.07
CA LEU A 36 17.09 6.71 -23.53
C LEU A 36 18.12 7.64 -22.88
N PHE A 37 17.71 8.82 -22.43
CA PHE A 37 18.58 9.80 -21.78
C PHE A 37 18.89 9.44 -20.32
N GLN A 38 17.90 9.01 -19.54
CA GLN A 38 18.10 8.65 -18.13
C GLN A 38 19.17 7.56 -17.93
N PRO A 39 19.21 6.47 -18.71
CA PRO A 39 20.29 5.48 -18.61
C PRO A 39 21.68 6.04 -18.93
N LEU A 40 21.80 7.00 -19.86
CA LEU A 40 23.08 7.67 -20.14
C LEU A 40 23.55 8.50 -18.95
N LEU A 41 22.64 9.31 -18.38
CA LEU A 41 22.94 10.14 -17.22
C LEU A 41 23.35 9.27 -16.02
N MET A 42 22.68 8.13 -15.84
CA MET A 42 23.05 7.14 -14.82
C MET A 42 24.47 6.60 -15.05
N LYS A 43 24.77 6.13 -16.26
CA LYS A 43 26.10 5.57 -16.57
C LYS A 43 27.21 6.60 -16.38
N LEU A 44 26.94 7.85 -16.74
CA LEU A 44 27.82 8.98 -16.45
C LEU A 44 28.10 9.13 -14.94
N MET A 45 27.06 9.06 -14.10
CA MET A 45 27.20 9.12 -12.64
C MET A 45 27.96 7.91 -12.05
N CYS A 46 27.91 6.75 -12.71
CA CYS A 46 28.72 5.56 -12.37
C CYS A 46 30.16 5.61 -12.91
N GLY A 47 30.58 6.72 -13.50
CA GLY A 47 31.95 6.93 -13.99
C GLY A 47 32.22 6.46 -15.43
N VAL A 48 31.19 6.02 -16.17
CA VAL A 48 31.29 5.76 -17.62
C VAL A 48 31.39 7.10 -18.34
N THR A 49 32.31 7.25 -19.29
CA THR A 49 32.37 8.48 -20.08
C THR A 49 31.24 8.50 -21.11
N VAL A 50 30.43 9.56 -21.13
CA VAL A 50 29.34 9.70 -22.11
C VAL A 50 29.55 10.95 -22.96
N ASP A 51 29.67 10.76 -24.27
CA ASP A 51 29.83 11.82 -25.25
C ASP A 51 28.66 11.80 -26.24
N LEU A 52 28.04 12.97 -26.45
CA LEU A 52 26.92 13.17 -27.37
C LEU A 52 27.33 14.09 -28.52
N ILE A 53 26.96 13.74 -29.76
CA ILE A 53 27.01 14.65 -30.90
C ILE A 53 25.59 14.83 -31.43
N LEU A 54 25.08 16.06 -31.39
CA LEU A 54 23.69 16.43 -31.67
C LEU A 54 23.61 17.69 -32.55
N ASN A 55 22.48 17.93 -33.22
CA ASN A 55 22.21 19.22 -33.86
C ASN A 55 21.75 20.27 -32.85
N LYS A 56 22.25 21.50 -32.94
CA LYS A 56 21.78 22.61 -32.10
C LYS A 56 20.60 23.30 -32.79
N ASP A 57 19.43 22.68 -32.68
CA ASP A 57 18.19 23.15 -33.30
C ASP A 57 17.02 23.11 -32.30
N ASP A 58 15.87 23.63 -32.74
CA ASP A 58 14.66 23.71 -31.90
C ASP A 58 14.14 22.32 -31.52
N ILE A 59 14.47 21.25 -32.25
CA ILE A 59 14.00 19.91 -31.88
C ILE A 59 14.70 19.45 -30.61
N ASN A 60 16.01 19.66 -30.50
CA ASN A 60 16.76 19.31 -29.29
C ASN A 60 16.60 20.33 -28.16
N LEU A 61 16.36 21.62 -28.47
CA LEU A 61 16.37 22.70 -27.48
C LEU A 61 14.99 23.33 -27.17
N SER A 62 13.90 22.81 -27.76
CA SER A 62 12.56 23.31 -27.44
C SER A 62 12.18 23.09 -25.99
N THR A 63 11.27 23.92 -25.48
CA THR A 63 10.68 23.77 -24.15
C THR A 63 9.79 22.53 -24.01
N GLU A 64 9.45 21.87 -25.12
CA GLU A 64 8.71 20.60 -25.13
C GLU A 64 9.64 19.38 -25.00
N ASN A 65 10.95 19.56 -25.14
CA ASN A 65 11.91 18.50 -24.87
C ASN A 65 12.18 18.41 -23.36
N GLU A 66 11.84 17.27 -22.77
CA GLU A 66 12.00 17.02 -21.33
C GLU A 66 13.45 16.71 -20.92
N ILE A 67 14.36 16.57 -21.90
CA ILE A 67 15.77 16.25 -21.63
C ILE A 67 16.52 17.47 -21.10
N ASP A 68 17.04 17.36 -19.88
CA ASP A 68 17.90 18.37 -19.27
C ASP A 68 19.38 18.15 -19.63
N PHE A 69 19.78 18.67 -20.80
CA PHE A 69 21.18 18.64 -21.23
C PHE A 69 22.11 19.44 -20.31
N ASN A 70 21.62 20.42 -19.56
CA ASN A 70 22.44 21.18 -18.62
C ASN A 70 22.83 20.30 -17.42
N LEU A 71 21.88 19.51 -16.90
CA LEU A 71 22.16 18.52 -15.86
C LEU A 71 23.19 17.49 -16.35
N PHE A 72 23.08 17.01 -17.59
CA PHE A 72 24.06 16.08 -18.17
C PHE A 72 25.48 16.67 -18.20
N ILE A 73 25.62 17.91 -18.66
CA ILE A 73 26.90 18.62 -18.66
C ILE A 73 27.41 18.81 -17.23
N GLN A 74 26.54 19.19 -16.28
CA GLN A 74 26.89 19.35 -14.87
C GLN A 74 27.44 18.05 -14.25
N LYS A 75 26.93 16.89 -14.67
CA LYS A 75 27.40 15.57 -14.22
C LYS A 75 28.68 15.08 -14.94
N GLY A 76 29.25 15.90 -15.82
CA GLY A 76 30.52 15.62 -16.49
C GLY A 76 30.38 15.02 -17.89
N GLY A 77 29.17 15.02 -18.46
CA GLY A 77 28.92 14.56 -19.82
C GLY A 77 29.38 15.57 -20.85
N CYS A 78 29.84 15.10 -22.00
CA CYS A 78 30.30 15.96 -23.09
C CYS A 78 29.24 16.06 -24.18
N ILE A 79 28.93 17.28 -24.63
CA ILE A 79 28.06 17.50 -25.79
C ILE A 79 28.80 18.30 -26.86
N HIS A 80 28.80 17.75 -28.07
CA HIS A 80 29.29 18.35 -29.30
C HIS A 80 28.10 18.85 -30.12
N TRP A 81 27.84 20.15 -30.05
CA TRP A 81 26.74 20.79 -30.76
C TRP A 81 27.13 21.09 -32.21
N ASN A 82 26.38 20.54 -33.17
CA ASN A 82 26.44 21.00 -34.54
C ASN A 82 25.61 22.29 -34.70
N GLU A 83 26.30 23.42 -34.76
CA GLU A 83 25.72 24.75 -35.00
C GLU A 83 25.73 25.15 -36.49
N THR A 84 26.21 24.27 -37.37
CA THR A 84 26.29 24.56 -38.80
C THR A 84 24.94 24.37 -39.48
N SER A 85 24.74 25.02 -40.63
CA SER A 85 23.55 24.81 -41.45
C SER A 85 23.45 23.42 -42.09
N LYS A 86 24.53 22.63 -42.05
CA LYS A 86 24.55 21.25 -42.57
C LYS A 86 24.02 20.31 -41.50
N LEU A 87 22.94 19.60 -41.80
CA LEU A 87 22.36 18.60 -40.91
C LEU A 87 23.32 17.45 -40.64
N MET A 88 23.66 17.21 -39.37
CA MET A 88 24.30 15.96 -38.94
C MET A 88 23.18 14.92 -38.80
N HIS A 89 23.09 14.00 -39.77
CA HIS A 89 21.97 13.04 -39.87
C HIS A 89 22.39 11.60 -39.60
N GLU A 90 23.57 11.39 -39.02
CA GLU A 90 24.01 10.08 -38.57
C GLU A 90 23.14 9.61 -37.39
N LYS A 91 22.95 8.29 -37.28
CA LYS A 91 22.41 7.65 -36.07
C LYS A 91 23.24 6.43 -35.77
N PHE A 92 24.17 6.58 -34.83
CA PHE A 92 24.91 5.46 -34.29
C PHE A 92 25.31 5.69 -32.83
N CYS A 93 25.56 4.59 -32.14
CA CYS A 93 26.06 4.58 -30.78
C CYS A 93 27.19 3.55 -30.69
N ILE A 94 28.29 3.90 -30.00
CA ILE A 94 29.42 3.03 -29.74
C ILE A 94 29.52 2.85 -28.23
N ILE A 95 29.57 1.61 -27.77
CA ILE A 95 29.62 1.25 -26.35
C ILE A 95 30.86 0.40 -26.10
N ASP A 96 31.65 0.81 -25.11
CA ASP A 96 32.88 0.17 -24.61
C ASP A 96 33.89 -0.23 -25.71
N ASP A 97 33.94 0.54 -26.81
CA ASP A 97 34.75 0.23 -28.00
C ASP A 97 34.61 -1.23 -28.46
N ARG A 98 33.39 -1.76 -28.37
CA ARG A 98 33.08 -3.17 -28.62
C ARG A 98 31.73 -3.37 -29.30
N VAL A 99 30.75 -2.57 -28.93
CA VAL A 99 29.39 -2.64 -29.46
C VAL A 99 29.14 -1.41 -30.32
N VAL A 100 28.58 -1.61 -31.50
CA VAL A 100 28.05 -0.54 -32.35
C VAL A 100 26.58 -0.79 -32.61
N ILE A 101 25.76 0.23 -32.41
CA ILE A 101 24.37 0.27 -32.87
C ILE A 101 24.29 1.33 -33.95
N SER A 102 23.75 1.01 -35.12
CA SER A 102 23.53 2.00 -36.18
C SER A 102 22.29 1.68 -37.01
N GLY A 103 21.62 2.70 -37.53
CA GLY A 103 20.43 2.52 -38.34
C GLY A 103 19.72 3.83 -38.66
N SER A 104 18.41 3.75 -38.88
CA SER A 104 17.56 4.92 -39.17
C SER A 104 17.05 5.63 -37.90
N TYR A 105 17.11 4.94 -36.76
CA TYR A 105 16.52 5.34 -35.47
C TYR A 105 17.16 6.58 -34.83
N ASN A 106 16.50 7.75 -34.91
CA ASN A 106 16.84 8.88 -34.02
C ASN A 106 16.30 8.61 -32.61
N TRP A 107 16.98 9.11 -31.57
CA TRP A 107 16.60 8.85 -30.18
C TRP A 107 15.48 9.79 -29.73
N THR A 108 14.34 9.74 -30.42
CA THR A 108 13.20 10.64 -30.23
C THR A 108 11.96 9.86 -29.83
N ASN A 109 11.02 10.49 -29.11
CA ASN A 109 9.73 9.86 -28.81
C ASN A 109 8.96 9.49 -30.08
N LYS A 110 9.14 10.25 -31.17
CA LYS A 110 8.50 10.00 -32.46
C LYS A 110 9.01 8.73 -33.16
N ALA A 111 10.29 8.38 -33.00
CA ALA A 111 10.88 7.21 -33.62
C ALA A 111 10.26 5.90 -33.11
N GLU A 112 9.70 5.87 -31.89
CA GLU A 112 9.00 4.69 -31.34
C GLU A 112 7.76 4.29 -32.15
N TYR A 113 7.17 5.25 -32.88
CA TYR A 113 5.94 5.05 -33.65
C TYR A 113 6.18 4.98 -35.16
N ASN A 114 7.42 5.16 -35.61
CA ASN A 114 7.80 5.09 -37.02
C ASN A 114 8.33 3.69 -37.37
N ASP A 115 8.28 3.35 -38.66
CA ASP A 115 8.98 2.18 -39.19
C ASP A 115 10.49 2.47 -39.25
N GLU A 116 11.19 2.08 -38.19
CA GLU A 116 12.63 2.29 -38.03
C GLU A 116 13.37 0.95 -37.91
N SER A 117 14.69 0.97 -38.12
CA SER A 117 15.53 -0.20 -37.90
C SER A 117 16.90 0.17 -37.34
N ILE A 118 17.47 -0.76 -36.58
CA ILE A 118 18.87 -0.73 -36.14
C ILE A 118 19.55 -2.06 -36.43
N THR A 119 20.86 -1.98 -36.62
CA THR A 119 21.77 -3.13 -36.64
C THR A 119 22.75 -2.99 -35.48
N LEU A 120 22.85 -4.07 -34.71
CA LEU A 120 23.74 -4.22 -33.57
C LEU A 120 24.93 -5.09 -33.97
N PHE A 121 26.13 -4.55 -33.83
CA PHE A 121 27.39 -5.25 -34.05
C PHE A 121 28.11 -5.41 -32.71
N ARG A 122 28.46 -6.64 -32.36
CA ARG A 122 29.23 -6.95 -31.14
C ARG A 122 30.58 -7.54 -31.51
N ASP A 123 31.63 -6.98 -30.93
CA ASP A 123 33.01 -7.48 -31.04
C ASP A 123 33.52 -7.51 -32.49
N GLU A 124 32.90 -6.74 -33.39
CA GLU A 124 33.31 -6.61 -34.79
C GLU A 124 34.36 -5.50 -34.93
N VAL A 125 35.63 -5.86 -34.75
CA VAL A 125 36.76 -4.93 -34.61
C VAL A 125 36.81 -3.88 -35.73
N ALA A 126 36.67 -4.29 -36.99
CA ALA A 126 36.73 -3.37 -38.12
C ALA A 126 35.57 -2.36 -38.13
N THR A 127 34.36 -2.81 -37.76
CA THR A 127 33.17 -1.95 -37.66
C THR A 127 33.32 -0.96 -36.52
N VAL A 128 33.73 -1.42 -35.34
CA VAL A 128 33.98 -0.55 -34.18
C VAL A 128 35.01 0.53 -34.53
N GLN A 129 36.12 0.16 -35.16
CA GLN A 129 37.15 1.11 -35.58
C GLN A 129 36.63 2.13 -36.58
N PHE A 130 35.83 1.70 -37.57
CA PHE A 130 35.22 2.59 -38.55
C PHE A 130 34.33 3.66 -37.87
N TYR A 131 33.46 3.24 -36.94
CA TYR A 131 32.56 4.16 -36.25
C TYR A 131 33.31 5.06 -35.27
N ASN A 132 34.35 4.56 -34.59
CA ASN A 132 35.22 5.39 -33.75
C ASN A 132 35.93 6.49 -34.55
N ASN A 133 36.45 6.17 -35.73
CA ASN A 133 37.05 7.16 -36.62
C ASN A 133 36.00 8.17 -37.13
N SER A 134 34.78 7.72 -37.39
CA SER A 134 33.66 8.58 -37.80
C SER A 134 33.25 9.54 -36.67
N PHE A 135 33.17 9.04 -35.44
CA PHE A 135 32.94 9.85 -34.24
C PHE A 135 34.03 10.91 -34.07
N ALA A 136 35.31 10.51 -34.13
CA ALA A 136 36.43 11.43 -33.97
C ALA A 136 36.39 12.57 -35.00
N ARG A 137 36.11 12.25 -36.27
CA ARG A 137 35.97 13.27 -37.33
C ARG A 137 34.81 14.24 -37.06
N LEU A 138 33.66 13.74 -36.58
CA LEU A 138 32.52 14.59 -36.23
C LEU A 138 32.80 15.44 -35.00
N ALA A 139 33.46 14.88 -33.98
CA ALA A 139 33.85 15.60 -32.76
C ALA A 139 34.88 16.70 -33.03
N GLU A 140 35.79 16.50 -33.99
CA GLU A 140 36.70 17.54 -34.49
C GLU A 140 35.95 18.63 -35.25
N GLN A 141 34.95 18.25 -36.06
CA GLN A 141 34.12 19.19 -36.80
C GLN A 141 33.19 20.02 -35.90
N TYR A 142 32.73 19.42 -34.79
CA TYR A 142 31.81 20.02 -33.82
C TYR A 142 32.49 20.04 -32.44
N PRO A 143 33.37 21.01 -32.16
CA PRO A 143 34.09 21.06 -30.89
C PRO A 143 33.12 21.23 -29.71
N ILE A 144 33.52 20.72 -28.55
CA ILE A 144 32.77 20.84 -27.30
C ILE A 144 32.52 22.32 -26.98
N SER A 145 31.29 22.67 -26.58
CA SER A 145 30.98 24.04 -26.15
C SER A 145 31.81 24.41 -24.91
N MET A 146 32.35 25.64 -24.85
CA MET A 146 33.24 26.09 -23.76
C MET A 146 32.61 26.00 -22.35
N GLU A 147 31.28 25.88 -22.24
CA GLU A 147 30.55 25.69 -20.98
C GLU A 147 30.81 24.32 -20.32
N CYS A 148 31.21 23.28 -21.07
CA CYS A 148 31.56 21.95 -20.51
C CYS A 148 32.92 21.91 -19.76
N CYS A 149 33.76 22.94 -19.89
CA CYS A 149 35.18 22.85 -19.49
C CYS A 149 35.52 23.38 -18.09
N THR A 150 34.56 23.92 -17.32
CA THR A 150 34.87 24.62 -16.06
C THR A 150 34.73 23.77 -14.79
N SER A 151 34.29 22.51 -14.89
CA SER A 151 34.24 21.59 -13.74
C SER A 151 34.74 20.19 -14.12
N LYS A 152 36.02 20.07 -14.49
CA LYS A 152 36.71 18.80 -14.23
C LYS A 152 37.01 18.76 -12.73
N PRO A 153 36.31 17.97 -11.89
CA PRO A 153 36.81 17.72 -10.55
C PRO A 153 38.22 17.12 -10.69
N SER A 154 39.15 17.70 -9.94
CA SER A 154 40.53 17.28 -9.85
C SER A 154 40.63 15.93 -9.13
N TYR A 155 40.20 14.85 -9.78
CA TYR A 155 40.56 13.49 -9.39
C TYR A 155 41.33 12.86 -10.54
N ARG A 156 42.63 13.15 -10.59
CA ARG A 156 43.58 12.33 -11.34
C ARG A 156 44.38 11.49 -10.36
N LYS A 157 44.33 10.18 -10.61
CA LYS A 157 45.24 9.12 -10.16
C LYS A 157 45.16 8.74 -8.67
N GLU A 158 44.08 8.02 -8.34
CA GLU A 158 44.31 6.72 -7.71
C GLU A 158 43.78 5.67 -8.66
N LYS A 159 44.53 4.58 -8.85
CA LYS A 159 44.04 3.43 -9.61
C LYS A 159 42.70 3.05 -9.00
N CYS A 160 41.69 2.87 -9.85
CA CYS A 160 40.47 2.18 -9.47
C CYS A 160 40.88 0.94 -8.64
N PRO A 161 40.45 0.78 -7.38
CA PRO A 161 40.81 -0.38 -6.56
C PRO A 161 40.24 -1.69 -7.12
N ILE A 162 39.42 -1.61 -8.16
CA ILE A 162 38.80 -2.75 -8.82
C ILE A 162 39.87 -3.49 -9.62
N LYS A 163 40.47 -4.49 -8.99
CA LYS A 163 40.97 -5.65 -9.73
C LYS A 163 39.77 -6.23 -10.47
N GLN A 164 39.89 -6.35 -11.79
CA GLN A 164 38.93 -6.97 -12.71
C GLN A 164 38.12 -8.10 -12.04
N PRO A 165 36.78 -8.04 -12.00
CA PRO A 165 36.01 -9.25 -11.93
C PRO A 165 36.23 -10.02 -13.25
N PRO A 166 36.45 -11.33 -13.22
CA PRO A 166 36.43 -12.13 -14.44
C PRO A 166 35.04 -12.03 -15.05
N TYR A 167 34.99 -12.01 -16.38
CA TYR A 167 33.78 -12.12 -17.19
C TYR A 167 32.72 -13.02 -16.55
N THR A 168 31.62 -12.42 -16.09
CA THR A 168 30.37 -13.13 -15.88
C THR A 168 29.26 -12.34 -16.56
N LYS A 169 28.53 -13.05 -17.42
CA LYS A 169 27.24 -12.66 -18.00
C LYS A 169 26.39 -11.89 -16.99
N LEU A 170 25.52 -10.98 -17.46
CA LEU A 170 24.33 -10.61 -16.70
C LEU A 170 23.70 -11.90 -16.17
N ASN A 171 23.81 -12.10 -14.88
CA ASN A 171 23.09 -13.16 -14.22
C ASN A 171 21.90 -12.49 -13.56
N PHE A 172 20.71 -12.85 -14.00
CA PHE A 172 19.44 -12.61 -13.29
C PHE A 172 19.44 -13.38 -11.96
N TYR A 173 20.44 -13.19 -11.10
CA TYR A 173 20.59 -14.00 -9.88
C TYR A 173 19.45 -13.72 -8.90
N ASN A 174 18.93 -12.50 -8.83
CA ASN A 174 17.90 -12.08 -7.86
C ASN A 174 16.78 -11.22 -8.48
N SER A 175 16.20 -11.63 -9.62
CA SER A 175 14.99 -10.97 -10.10
C SER A 175 13.78 -11.39 -9.27
N VAL A 176 13.26 -10.51 -8.43
CA VAL A 176 12.03 -10.76 -7.66
C VAL A 176 10.84 -10.30 -8.47
N LEU A 177 9.88 -11.20 -8.67
CA LEU A 177 8.57 -10.86 -9.22
C LEU A 177 7.74 -10.16 -8.13
N ILE A 178 7.46 -8.88 -8.31
CA ILE A 178 6.66 -8.08 -7.37
C ILE A 178 5.25 -7.98 -7.94
N ARG A 179 4.21 -8.25 -7.13
CA ARG A 179 2.82 -8.12 -7.54
C ARG A 179 2.18 -6.92 -6.84
N ASP A 180 1.54 -6.00 -7.57
CA ASP A 180 0.82 -4.88 -6.94
C ASP A 180 -0.57 -5.30 -6.41
N SER A 181 -1.24 -4.39 -5.72
CA SER A 181 -2.62 -4.56 -5.21
C SER A 181 -3.65 -4.80 -6.31
N TYR A 182 -3.31 -4.54 -7.57
CA TYR A 182 -4.15 -4.73 -8.76
C TYR A 182 -3.74 -5.96 -9.59
N HIS A 183 -2.91 -6.83 -9.05
CA HIS A 183 -2.45 -8.09 -9.65
C HIS A 183 -1.46 -7.96 -10.82
N HIS A 184 -0.93 -6.77 -11.11
CA HIS A 184 0.15 -6.60 -12.09
C HIS A 184 1.47 -7.14 -11.54
N THR A 185 2.30 -7.71 -12.41
CA THR A 185 3.60 -8.27 -12.02
C THR A 185 4.73 -7.36 -12.51
N TYR A 186 5.77 -7.18 -11.70
CA TYR A 186 6.95 -6.34 -11.94
C TYR A 186 8.22 -7.16 -11.75
N ILE A 187 9.29 -6.78 -12.44
CA ILE A 187 10.63 -7.33 -12.27
C ILE A 187 11.45 -6.31 -11.51
N PHE A 188 11.92 -6.71 -10.34
CA PHE A 188 13.01 -6.01 -9.68
C PHE A 188 14.33 -6.51 -10.26
N ALA A 189 15.07 -5.66 -10.97
CA ALA A 189 16.35 -6.03 -11.57
C ALA A 189 17.50 -5.34 -10.82
N ASN A 190 18.45 -6.13 -10.33
CA ASN A 190 19.74 -5.65 -9.81
C ASN A 190 20.80 -5.80 -10.91
N GLU A 191 21.56 -4.75 -11.20
CA GLU A 191 22.61 -4.76 -12.24
C GLU A 191 24.02 -5.13 -11.73
N SER A 192 24.33 -5.11 -10.43
CA SER A 192 25.72 -5.41 -10.01
C SER A 192 25.91 -5.75 -8.52
N GLU A 193 27.08 -6.32 -8.19
CA GLU A 193 27.58 -6.47 -6.81
C GLU A 193 27.66 -5.11 -6.06
N ASP A 194 27.59 -3.99 -6.79
CA ASP A 194 27.65 -2.62 -6.27
C ASP A 194 26.28 -1.93 -6.10
N GLY A 195 25.16 -2.63 -6.38
CA GLY A 195 23.84 -2.19 -5.90
C GLY A 195 23.10 -1.14 -6.74
N LEU A 196 23.04 -1.31 -8.06
CA LEU A 196 22.16 -0.53 -8.94
C LEU A 196 20.84 -1.28 -9.21
N PHE A 197 19.69 -0.60 -9.15
CA PHE A 197 18.37 -1.25 -9.30
C PHE A 197 17.38 -0.48 -10.17
N ALA A 198 16.49 -1.23 -10.81
CA ALA A 198 15.33 -0.71 -11.53
C ALA A 198 14.06 -1.53 -11.23
N LEU A 199 12.92 -0.84 -11.08
CA LEU A 199 11.59 -1.47 -11.02
C LEU A 199 10.97 -1.49 -12.40
N LEU A 200 11.01 -2.65 -13.04
CA LEU A 200 10.56 -2.85 -14.41
C LEU A 200 9.17 -3.49 -14.43
N ASP A 201 8.34 -3.14 -15.38
CA ASP A 201 7.12 -3.87 -15.69
C ASP A 201 7.46 -5.29 -16.20
N ASN A 202 6.80 -6.34 -15.70
CA ASN A 202 7.16 -7.73 -16.05
C ASN A 202 6.74 -8.14 -17.47
N GLN A 203 5.93 -7.34 -18.16
CA GLN A 203 5.54 -7.61 -19.54
C GLN A 203 6.35 -6.77 -20.53
N THR A 204 6.58 -5.50 -20.20
CA THR A 204 7.23 -4.52 -21.09
C THR A 204 8.70 -4.28 -20.76
N PHE A 205 9.16 -4.69 -19.57
CA PHE A 205 10.50 -4.42 -19.02
C PHE A 205 10.84 -2.93 -18.94
N LEU A 206 9.82 -2.05 -18.95
CA LEU A 206 9.97 -0.60 -18.83
C LEU A 206 9.98 -0.16 -17.36
N PRO A 207 10.82 0.83 -16.97
CA PRO A 207 10.76 1.42 -15.63
C PRO A 207 9.39 2.06 -15.38
N LYS A 208 8.72 1.69 -14.27
CA LYS A 208 7.36 2.22 -13.96
C LYS A 208 7.37 3.64 -13.35
N THR A 209 8.54 4.21 -13.09
CA THR A 209 8.71 5.58 -12.58
C THR A 209 9.86 6.29 -13.30
N GLU A 210 9.70 7.59 -13.57
CA GLU A 210 10.75 8.51 -14.04
C GLU A 210 11.89 8.74 -13.03
N TYR A 211 11.83 8.06 -11.89
CA TYR A 211 12.74 8.22 -10.78
C TYR A 211 13.23 6.83 -10.39
N MET A 212 14.55 6.64 -10.44
CA MET A 212 15.38 5.86 -9.50
C MET A 212 16.78 5.66 -10.09
N PHE A 213 17.85 6.17 -9.46
CA PHE A 213 19.20 5.55 -9.43
C PHE A 213 20.05 6.13 -8.27
N GLY A 214 20.39 5.28 -7.29
CA GLY A 214 21.37 5.53 -6.22
C GLY A 214 21.98 4.20 -5.76
N GLU A 215 23.14 4.24 -5.10
CA GLU A 215 23.78 3.05 -4.52
C GLU A 215 22.87 2.44 -3.44
N ILE A 216 22.45 1.19 -3.59
CA ILE A 216 21.82 0.43 -2.51
C ILE A 216 22.62 -0.90 -2.36
N PRO A 217 23.48 -1.09 -1.35
CA PRO A 217 24.39 -2.24 -1.29
C PRO A 217 23.66 -3.59 -1.34
N SER A 218 23.99 -4.46 -2.29
CA SER A 218 23.67 -5.90 -2.37
C SER A 218 22.51 -6.37 -1.45
N TYR A 219 21.29 -6.40 -1.98
CA TYR A 219 20.09 -6.66 -1.19
C TYR A 219 19.27 -7.89 -1.69
N ASP A 220 18.84 -8.75 -0.75
CA ASP A 220 18.26 -10.09 -1.01
C ASP A 220 16.74 -10.09 -1.30
N ALA A 221 15.98 -9.08 -0.89
CA ALA A 221 14.51 -9.08 -1.02
C ALA A 221 13.89 -7.68 -0.91
N ILE A 222 12.80 -7.45 -1.67
CA ILE A 222 12.06 -6.18 -1.72
C ILE A 222 10.58 -6.40 -1.54
N TYR A 223 9.97 -5.53 -0.75
CA TYR A 223 8.59 -5.65 -0.35
C TYR A 223 7.85 -4.30 -0.42
N TYR A 224 6.80 -4.29 -1.26
CA TYR A 224 5.61 -3.44 -1.29
C TYR A 224 5.81 -1.96 -1.65
N LYS A 225 5.23 -1.56 -2.79
CA LYS A 225 4.89 -0.16 -3.07
C LYS A 225 3.57 0.15 -2.37
N ASN A 226 3.61 1.06 -1.40
CA ASN A 226 2.42 1.73 -0.86
C ASN A 226 2.24 3.09 -1.58
N GLU A 227 1.20 3.85 -1.25
CA GLU A 227 0.89 5.16 -1.86
C GLU A 227 2.01 6.21 -1.66
N GLU A 228 3.04 5.90 -0.87
CA GLU A 228 4.02 6.87 -0.34
C GLU A 228 5.42 6.72 -0.93
N ASN A 229 5.58 5.94 -2.00
CA ASN A 229 6.85 5.73 -2.71
C ASN A 229 7.98 5.13 -1.84
N THR A 230 7.66 4.49 -0.71
CA THR A 230 8.65 3.78 0.11
C THR A 230 8.63 2.28 -0.16
N ILE A 231 9.78 1.62 0.03
CA ILE A 231 9.93 0.16 -0.08
C ILE A 231 10.83 -0.37 1.03
N TRP A 232 10.53 -1.58 1.54
CA TRP A 232 11.46 -2.29 2.42
C TRP A 232 12.50 -3.03 1.58
N ILE A 233 13.78 -2.80 1.89
CA ILE A 233 14.93 -3.38 1.19
C ILE A 233 15.80 -4.11 2.21
N LYS A 234 16.19 -5.37 1.91
CA LYS A 234 17.04 -6.17 2.80
C LYS A 234 18.50 -6.17 2.41
N GLY A 235 19.35 -5.69 3.32
CA GLY A 235 20.81 -5.90 3.50
C GLY A 235 21.47 -7.12 2.89
N GLU A 236 22.80 -7.02 2.78
CA GLU A 236 23.67 -8.16 3.08
C GLU A 236 23.22 -8.84 4.38
N THR A 237 22.82 -8.05 5.39
CA THR A 237 22.47 -8.56 6.73
C THR A 237 21.18 -8.02 7.32
N ALA A 238 20.71 -6.82 6.94
CA ALA A 238 19.60 -6.15 7.64
C ALA A 238 18.64 -5.37 6.73
N TRP A 239 17.36 -5.38 7.03
CA TRP A 239 16.31 -4.62 6.36
C TRP A 239 16.26 -3.15 6.81
N GLY A 240 15.98 -2.27 5.85
CA GLY A 240 15.66 -0.85 6.04
C GLY A 240 14.51 -0.40 5.13
N LEU A 241 13.95 0.78 5.42
CA LEU A 241 12.89 1.40 4.62
C LEU A 241 13.50 2.53 3.78
N PHE A 242 13.36 2.43 2.47
CA PHE A 242 13.95 3.34 1.49
C PHE A 242 12.85 4.16 0.81
N ASP A 243 13.08 5.46 0.68
CA ASP A 243 12.25 6.38 -0.11
C ASP A 243 12.76 6.42 -1.55
N CYS A 244 11.98 5.85 -2.47
CA CYS A 244 12.33 5.78 -3.89
C CYS A 244 12.30 7.15 -4.58
N LYS A 245 11.58 8.14 -4.03
CA LYS A 245 11.50 9.48 -4.60
C LYS A 245 12.74 10.30 -4.27
N ASN A 246 13.17 10.26 -3.02
CA ASN A 246 14.29 11.07 -2.53
C ASN A 246 15.63 10.31 -2.56
N LEU A 247 15.61 9.01 -2.83
CA LEU A 247 16.78 8.13 -2.89
C LEU A 247 17.56 8.06 -1.57
N GLU A 248 16.84 7.98 -0.46
CA GLU A 248 17.42 7.90 0.88
C GLU A 248 16.69 6.91 1.78
N PHE A 249 17.36 6.44 2.83
CA PHE A 249 16.73 5.61 3.85
C PHE A 249 15.95 6.47 4.83
N VAL A 250 14.63 6.27 4.87
CA VAL A 250 13.77 6.79 5.94
C VAL A 250 14.02 6.05 7.25
N VAL A 251 14.28 4.74 7.14
CA VAL A 251 14.73 3.90 8.25
C VAL A 251 15.97 3.15 7.80
N SER A 252 17.12 3.48 8.38
CA SER A 252 18.39 2.83 8.04
C SER A 252 18.31 1.30 8.25
N PRO A 253 19.00 0.51 7.40
CA PRO A 253 19.05 -0.95 7.52
C PRO A 253 19.49 -1.39 8.93
N GLN A 254 18.60 -2.09 9.64
CA GLN A 254 18.84 -2.49 11.03
C GLN A 254 18.01 -3.69 11.52
N PHE A 255 17.10 -4.23 10.70
CA PHE A 255 16.20 -5.32 11.12
C PHE A 255 16.60 -6.66 10.50
N ASP A 256 16.47 -7.75 11.26
CA ASP A 256 16.74 -9.11 10.79
C ASP A 256 15.66 -9.60 9.82
N SER A 257 14.40 -9.21 10.05
CA SER A 257 13.26 -9.56 9.18
C SER A 257 12.19 -8.47 9.15
N VAL A 258 11.44 -8.42 8.05
CA VAL A 258 10.28 -7.54 7.85
C VAL A 258 9.14 -8.32 7.19
N VAL A 259 7.91 -8.16 7.69
CA VAL A 259 6.70 -8.83 7.18
C VAL A 259 5.54 -7.83 7.20
N ALA A 260 4.74 -7.71 6.11
CA ALA A 260 3.52 -6.91 6.22
C ALA A 260 2.44 -7.59 7.04
N CYS A 261 1.71 -6.73 7.75
CA CYS A 261 0.49 -7.07 8.44
C CYS A 261 -0.71 -6.82 7.51
N ASN A 262 -1.72 -7.68 7.56
CA ASN A 262 -2.99 -7.46 6.89
C ASN A 262 -3.88 -6.43 7.63
N ALA A 263 -3.55 -6.11 8.89
CA ALA A 263 -4.17 -5.05 9.67
C ALA A 263 -3.93 -3.68 9.00
N HIS A 264 -4.90 -3.24 8.18
CA HIS A 264 -4.96 -1.96 7.47
C HIS A 264 -3.62 -1.45 6.91
N HIS A 265 -3.35 -1.85 5.67
CA HIS A 265 -2.44 -1.35 4.59
C HIS A 265 -1.11 -0.62 4.87
N ASN A 266 -0.76 -0.21 6.08
CA ASN A 266 0.41 0.60 6.36
C ASN A 266 1.12 0.15 7.64
N CYS A 267 1.10 -1.13 8.00
CA CYS A 267 1.82 -1.66 9.16
C CYS A 267 2.74 -2.84 8.76
N TYR A 268 3.99 -2.78 9.20
CA TYR A 268 5.02 -3.77 8.96
C TYR A 268 5.58 -4.25 10.29
N PHE A 269 5.58 -5.57 10.49
CA PHE A 269 6.27 -6.20 11.61
C PHE A 269 7.74 -6.29 11.26
N VAL A 270 8.57 -5.83 12.18
CA VAL A 270 10.03 -5.87 12.05
C VAL A 270 10.61 -6.69 13.19
N GLN A 271 11.72 -7.37 12.96
CA GLN A 271 12.45 -8.08 14.00
C GLN A 271 13.87 -7.52 14.11
N GLN A 272 14.34 -7.32 15.34
CA GLN A 272 15.72 -6.91 15.63
C GLN A 272 16.20 -7.64 16.88
N ASN A 273 17.36 -8.29 16.80
CA ASN A 273 17.96 -9.04 17.91
C ASN A 273 16.98 -10.07 18.51
N GLY A 274 16.18 -10.71 17.67
CA GLY A 274 15.18 -11.70 18.07
C GLY A 274 13.92 -11.13 18.74
N LYS A 275 13.77 -9.80 18.85
CA LYS A 275 12.56 -9.13 19.35
C LYS A 275 11.79 -8.46 18.22
N TYR A 276 10.47 -8.42 18.35
CA TYR A 276 9.57 -7.85 17.36
C TYR A 276 9.15 -6.43 17.72
N GLY A 277 9.00 -5.59 16.70
CA GLY A 277 8.46 -4.24 16.74
C GLY A 277 7.60 -3.97 15.50
N ALA A 278 7.14 -2.73 15.33
CA ALA A 278 6.28 -2.37 14.21
C ALA A 278 6.56 -0.95 13.70
N TYR A 279 6.49 -0.79 12.38
CA TYR A 279 6.66 0.48 11.66
C TYR A 279 5.53 0.65 10.66
N ASN A 280 5.27 1.89 10.25
CA ASN A 280 4.36 2.15 9.13
C ASN A 280 5.08 2.43 7.80
N SER A 281 4.27 2.65 6.75
CA SER A 281 4.73 3.00 5.40
C SER A 281 5.60 4.26 5.34
N LYS A 282 5.42 5.21 6.26
CA LYS A 282 6.22 6.44 6.38
C LYS A 282 7.52 6.26 7.15
N GLY A 283 7.81 5.06 7.65
CA GLY A 283 8.94 4.83 8.55
C GLY A 283 8.70 5.36 9.96
N GLU A 284 7.47 5.74 10.33
CA GLU A 284 7.15 6.05 11.72
C GLU A 284 7.17 4.76 12.53
N LYS A 285 7.92 4.78 13.64
CA LYS A 285 7.96 3.68 14.59
C LYS A 285 6.65 3.64 15.38
N LEU A 286 5.93 2.52 15.27
CA LEU A 286 4.70 2.25 16.01
C LEU A 286 4.98 1.50 17.33
N LEU A 287 5.87 0.51 17.28
CA LEU A 287 6.29 -0.29 18.44
C LEU A 287 7.81 -0.50 18.42
N ASN A 288 8.44 -0.43 19.60
CA ASN A 288 9.85 -0.80 19.77
C ASN A 288 10.04 -2.32 19.57
N CYS A 289 11.24 -2.72 19.15
CA CYS A 289 11.65 -4.12 19.10
C CYS A 289 11.93 -4.67 20.50
N GLU A 290 10.87 -4.96 21.26
CA GLU A 290 10.96 -5.45 22.63
C GLU A 290 10.01 -6.62 22.94
N TYR A 291 9.21 -7.02 21.95
CA TYR A 291 8.19 -8.06 22.08
C TYR A 291 8.70 -9.43 21.64
N ASP A 292 8.21 -10.48 22.28
CA ASP A 292 8.54 -11.87 21.97
C ASP A 292 7.78 -12.38 20.73
N GLU A 293 6.58 -11.83 20.47
CA GLU A 293 5.71 -12.21 19.34
C GLU A 293 4.80 -11.02 18.99
N LEU A 294 4.55 -10.82 17.69
CA LEU A 294 3.45 -10.01 17.16
C LEU A 294 2.56 -10.88 16.28
N LYS A 295 1.24 -10.75 16.42
CA LYS A 295 0.26 -11.48 15.62
C LYS A 295 -0.90 -10.59 15.20
N ASP A 296 -1.17 -10.54 13.90
CA ASP A 296 -2.35 -9.89 13.32
C ASP A 296 -3.64 -10.61 13.74
N LEU A 297 -4.60 -9.84 14.26
CA LEU A 297 -5.93 -10.32 14.64
C LEU A 297 -7.06 -9.79 13.74
N SER A 298 -6.76 -9.12 12.61
CA SER A 298 -7.69 -8.39 11.75
C SER A 298 -8.27 -7.13 12.41
N TRP A 299 -9.00 -6.30 11.64
CA TRP A 299 -9.69 -5.08 12.11
C TRP A 299 -8.80 -4.13 12.92
N SER A 300 -7.57 -3.92 12.44
CA SER A 300 -6.55 -3.05 13.05
C SER A 300 -5.96 -3.53 14.37
N GLY A 301 -6.27 -4.74 14.84
CA GLY A 301 -5.73 -5.29 16.09
C GLY A 301 -4.49 -6.15 15.90
N ILE A 302 -3.44 -5.85 16.66
CA ILE A 302 -2.22 -6.64 16.76
C ILE A 302 -2.10 -7.16 18.18
N ARG A 303 -2.06 -8.48 18.33
CA ARG A 303 -1.69 -9.12 19.59
C ARG A 303 -0.19 -9.04 19.77
N ILE A 304 0.22 -8.54 20.92
CA ILE A 304 1.63 -8.42 21.31
C ILE A 304 1.91 -9.38 22.47
N LYS A 305 3.11 -9.97 22.53
CA LYS A 305 3.52 -10.85 23.63
C LYS A 305 4.82 -10.37 24.25
N LYS A 306 4.89 -10.32 25.57
CA LYS A 306 6.13 -10.02 26.33
C LYS A 306 6.08 -10.75 27.68
N TYR A 307 7.18 -11.37 28.09
CA TYR A 307 7.29 -12.09 29.38
C TYR A 307 6.18 -13.13 29.60
N ASN A 308 5.83 -13.86 28.53
CA ASN A 308 4.76 -14.87 28.52
C ASN A 308 3.34 -14.35 28.82
N LYS A 309 3.12 -13.04 28.73
CA LYS A 309 1.81 -12.39 28.79
C LYS A 309 1.50 -11.69 27.47
N TYR A 310 0.22 -11.44 27.22
CA TYR A 310 -0.30 -10.85 26.00
C TYR A 310 -0.89 -9.46 26.26
N GLY A 311 -0.78 -8.60 25.24
CA GLY A 311 -1.41 -7.28 25.17
C GLY A 311 -2.04 -7.07 23.79
N LEU A 312 -2.52 -5.85 23.55
CA LEU A 312 -3.16 -5.46 22.28
C LEU A 312 -2.64 -4.09 21.85
N PHE A 313 -2.18 -3.99 20.61
CA PHE A 313 -1.89 -2.73 19.95
C PHE A 313 -2.90 -2.51 18.81
N TYR A 314 -3.48 -1.32 18.73
CA TYR A 314 -4.48 -0.99 17.72
C TYR A 314 -3.93 0.04 16.73
N THR A 315 -3.89 -0.31 15.44
CA THR A 315 -3.10 0.42 14.44
C THR A 315 -3.77 1.68 13.90
N TRP A 316 -5.10 1.80 13.98
CA TRP A 316 -5.83 2.91 13.36
C TRP A 316 -5.55 4.26 14.04
N ASP A 317 -5.48 4.29 15.36
CA ASP A 317 -5.17 5.50 16.14
C ASP A 317 -3.68 5.66 16.48
N LYS A 318 -2.86 4.65 16.15
CA LYS A 318 -1.42 4.55 16.42
C LYS A 318 -1.02 4.78 17.90
N THR A 319 -1.95 4.82 18.84
CA THR A 319 -1.72 5.23 20.23
C THR A 319 -2.30 4.28 21.25
N ASN A 320 -3.30 3.47 20.87
CA ASN A 320 -3.93 2.52 21.76
C ASN A 320 -3.07 1.26 21.92
N LEU A 321 -2.34 1.24 23.04
CA LEU A 321 -1.51 0.14 23.48
C LEU A 321 -1.98 -0.35 24.85
N ILE A 322 -2.54 -1.55 24.88
CA ILE A 322 -2.84 -2.28 26.10
C ILE A 322 -1.62 -3.15 26.46
N PRO A 323 -1.06 -3.00 27.69
CA PRO A 323 0.17 -3.69 28.08
C PRO A 323 0.02 -5.22 28.15
N CYS A 324 1.16 -5.91 28.15
CA CYS A 324 1.25 -7.36 28.24
C CYS A 324 0.99 -7.87 29.66
N ASP A 325 -0.27 -7.79 30.12
CA ASP A 325 -0.69 -8.21 31.47
C ASP A 325 -1.73 -9.35 31.46
N TYR A 326 -2.09 -9.84 30.27
CA TYR A 326 -3.20 -10.78 30.05
C TYR A 326 -2.71 -12.17 29.66
N ASP A 327 -3.48 -13.20 29.99
CA ASP A 327 -3.21 -14.61 29.66
C ASP A 327 -3.53 -14.93 28.20
N SER A 328 -4.53 -14.26 27.62
CA SER A 328 -4.88 -14.41 26.21
C SER A 328 -5.54 -13.13 25.66
N VAL A 329 -5.44 -12.95 24.34
CA VAL A 329 -6.14 -11.88 23.59
C VAL A 329 -6.76 -12.51 22.35
N LYS A 330 -8.07 -12.28 22.17
CA LYS A 330 -8.88 -12.85 21.09
C LYS A 330 -9.73 -11.77 20.42
N HIS A 331 -9.77 -11.77 19.08
CA HIS A 331 -10.69 -10.96 18.29
C HIS A 331 -12.08 -11.61 18.21
N LEU A 332 -13.13 -10.79 18.23
CA LEU A 332 -14.50 -11.23 17.98
C LEU A 332 -14.86 -10.96 16.52
N GLU A 333 -15.29 -12.01 15.81
CA GLU A 333 -15.55 -11.94 14.37
C GLU A 333 -16.48 -10.79 13.98
N ASN A 334 -16.17 -10.13 12.87
CA ASN A 334 -16.98 -9.10 12.22
C ASN A 334 -17.19 -7.78 13.02
N ASN A 335 -16.38 -7.47 14.03
CA ASN A 335 -16.41 -6.14 14.67
C ASN A 335 -15.02 -5.68 15.14
N TYR A 336 -14.95 -4.49 15.77
CA TYR A 336 -13.72 -3.88 16.28
C TYR A 336 -13.41 -4.25 17.75
N SER A 337 -14.00 -5.33 18.27
CA SER A 337 -13.91 -5.71 19.68
C SER A 337 -12.95 -6.87 19.91
N TYR A 338 -12.26 -6.83 21.06
CA TYR A 338 -11.34 -7.88 21.50
C TYR A 338 -11.65 -8.26 22.95
N ILE A 339 -11.43 -9.53 23.26
CA ILE A 339 -11.54 -10.07 24.61
C ILE A 339 -10.14 -10.37 25.12
N LEU A 340 -9.86 -9.89 26.33
CA LEU A 340 -8.59 -10.11 27.02
C LEU A 340 -8.87 -10.92 28.27
N GLU A 341 -8.18 -12.04 28.43
CA GLU A 341 -8.34 -12.92 29.58
C GLU A 341 -7.27 -12.65 30.62
N LYS A 342 -7.64 -12.58 31.91
CA LYS A 342 -6.72 -12.46 33.04
C LYS A 342 -7.27 -13.24 34.23
N ASP A 343 -6.51 -14.24 34.69
CA ASP A 343 -6.85 -15.07 35.84
C ASP A 343 -8.24 -15.72 35.72
N GLY A 344 -8.60 -16.18 34.51
CA GLY A 344 -9.89 -16.81 34.19
C GLY A 344 -11.07 -15.84 34.09
N LYS A 345 -10.82 -14.53 34.03
CA LYS A 345 -11.82 -13.47 33.84
C LYS A 345 -11.54 -12.66 32.59
N PHE A 346 -12.52 -11.92 32.09
CA PHE A 346 -12.50 -11.29 30.76
C PHE A 346 -12.67 -9.77 30.82
N ALA A 347 -11.78 -9.03 30.18
CA ALA A 347 -11.95 -7.62 29.86
C ALA A 347 -12.39 -7.46 28.40
N VAL A 348 -13.18 -6.42 28.14
CA VAL A 348 -13.74 -6.11 26.82
C VAL A 348 -13.12 -4.84 26.29
N THR A 349 -12.70 -4.86 25.02
CA THR A 349 -12.25 -3.66 24.31
C THR A 349 -13.10 -3.37 23.08
N TYR A 350 -13.06 -2.11 22.65
CA TYR A 350 -13.55 -1.66 21.36
C TYR A 350 -12.54 -0.69 20.76
N LYS A 351 -12.12 -0.94 19.51
CA LYS A 351 -11.10 -0.15 18.80
C LYS A 351 -9.82 0.06 19.63
N GLY A 352 -9.38 -0.99 20.33
CA GLY A 352 -8.17 -0.96 21.14
C GLY A 352 -8.29 -0.31 22.52
N VAL A 353 -9.47 0.22 22.90
CA VAL A 353 -9.69 0.84 24.22
C VAL A 353 -10.47 -0.10 25.12
N LEU A 354 -10.09 -0.19 26.40
CA LEU A 354 -10.90 -0.88 27.41
C LEU A 354 -12.25 -0.17 27.57
N VAL A 355 -13.33 -0.92 27.37
CA VAL A 355 -14.71 -0.41 27.51
C VAL A 355 -15.02 -0.05 28.98
N THR A 356 -14.38 -0.74 29.91
CA THR A 356 -14.51 -0.53 31.36
C THR A 356 -13.28 -1.12 32.07
N ALA A 357 -13.00 -0.65 33.29
CA ALA A 357 -11.98 -1.22 34.15
C ALA A 357 -12.39 -2.57 34.79
N ALA A 358 -13.69 -2.92 34.71
CA ALA A 358 -14.20 -4.18 35.25
C ALA A 358 -13.68 -5.39 34.45
N ILE A 359 -13.42 -6.49 35.15
CA ILE A 359 -13.07 -7.80 34.56
C ILE A 359 -14.18 -8.79 34.92
N PHE A 360 -14.82 -9.36 33.91
CA PHE A 360 -16.05 -10.15 33.99
C PHE A 360 -15.75 -11.65 34.15
N GLU A 361 -16.66 -12.37 34.81
CA GLU A 361 -16.56 -13.82 34.98
C GLU A 361 -16.88 -14.60 33.69
N ASP A 362 -17.69 -14.00 32.81
CA ASP A 362 -18.16 -14.63 31.59
C ASP A 362 -18.60 -13.57 30.58
N TYR A 363 -18.65 -13.93 29.31
CA TYR A 363 -19.12 -13.07 28.23
C TYR A 363 -19.82 -13.86 27.12
N LYS A 364 -20.76 -13.21 26.46
CA LYS A 364 -21.47 -13.73 25.29
C LYS A 364 -21.63 -12.62 24.27
N TYR A 365 -21.13 -12.83 23.06
CA TYR A 365 -21.31 -11.89 21.95
C TYR A 365 -22.39 -12.39 20.99
N ASN A 366 -22.99 -11.45 20.26
CA ASN A 366 -23.95 -11.76 19.20
C ASN A 366 -23.25 -11.75 17.83
N TYR A 367 -23.62 -12.65 16.93
CA TYR A 367 -23.04 -12.72 15.58
C TYR A 367 -23.68 -11.75 14.59
N ASP A 368 -24.79 -11.12 14.98
CA ASP A 368 -25.36 -10.00 14.25
C ASP A 368 -24.38 -8.84 14.43
N TYR A 369 -23.81 -8.29 13.34
CA TYR A 369 -22.77 -7.24 13.19
C TYR A 369 -22.77 -6.02 14.17
N SER A 370 -23.66 -5.99 15.15
CA SER A 370 -23.60 -5.20 16.37
C SER A 370 -22.31 -5.42 17.19
N SER A 371 -21.77 -4.33 17.72
CA SER A 371 -20.66 -4.31 18.70
C SER A 371 -21.13 -4.70 20.13
N SER A 372 -22.20 -5.49 20.24
CA SER A 372 -22.88 -5.80 21.51
C SER A 372 -22.29 -7.05 22.17
N ILE A 373 -21.85 -6.90 23.42
CA ILE A 373 -21.26 -7.98 24.21
C ILE A 373 -21.95 -8.03 25.57
N ILE A 374 -22.67 -9.12 25.83
CA ILE A 374 -23.26 -9.41 27.13
C ILE A 374 -22.14 -9.91 28.04
N VAL A 375 -22.09 -9.38 29.25
CA VAL A 375 -21.03 -9.67 30.23
C VAL A 375 -21.67 -10.09 31.55
N ARG A 376 -20.97 -10.93 32.33
CA ARG A 376 -21.47 -11.44 33.62
C ARG A 376 -20.49 -11.15 34.76
N MET A 377 -21.00 -10.67 35.89
CA MET A 377 -20.22 -10.46 37.11
C MET A 377 -21.12 -10.65 38.33
N ASN A 378 -20.62 -11.34 39.37
CA ASN A 378 -21.37 -11.64 40.60
C ASN A 378 -22.74 -12.29 40.33
N GLY A 379 -22.80 -13.18 39.32
CA GLY A 379 -24.04 -13.86 38.93
C GLY A 379 -25.08 -13.01 38.20
N LYS A 380 -24.79 -11.74 37.90
CA LYS A 380 -25.68 -10.82 37.16
C LYS A 380 -25.10 -10.45 35.80
N TYR A 381 -25.97 -10.15 34.84
CA TYR A 381 -25.64 -9.82 33.47
C TYR A 381 -25.72 -8.31 33.23
N GLY A 382 -24.83 -7.81 32.36
CA GLY A 382 -24.81 -6.45 31.82
C GLY A 382 -24.48 -6.45 30.33
N LEU A 383 -24.35 -5.27 29.75
CA LEU A 383 -24.13 -5.09 28.31
C LEU A 383 -23.06 -4.04 28.05
N CYS A 384 -22.08 -4.41 27.23
CA CYS A 384 -21.15 -3.51 26.57
C CYS A 384 -21.61 -3.30 25.12
N TYR A 385 -21.55 -2.05 24.67
CA TYR A 385 -21.80 -1.68 23.29
C TYR A 385 -20.80 -0.61 22.89
N GLU A 386 -20.02 -0.90 21.85
CA GLU A 386 -18.94 -0.03 21.39
C GLU A 386 -17.98 0.29 22.55
N ASP A 387 -17.74 1.57 22.82
CA ASP A 387 -16.78 2.10 23.78
C ASP A 387 -17.31 2.19 25.22
N LYS A 388 -18.53 1.73 25.49
CA LYS A 388 -19.18 1.88 26.80
C LYS A 388 -19.87 0.62 27.32
N GLN A 389 -19.84 0.46 28.64
CA GLN A 389 -20.76 -0.43 29.32
C GLN A 389 -22.13 0.24 29.46
N VAL A 390 -23.02 -0.01 28.51
CA VAL A 390 -24.36 0.59 28.44
C VAL A 390 -25.31 0.08 29.52
N LEU A 391 -25.13 -1.15 30.00
CA LEU A 391 -25.87 -1.70 31.14
C LEU A 391 -24.92 -2.34 32.16
N LYS A 392 -25.09 -1.97 33.42
CA LYS A 392 -24.38 -2.57 34.55
C LYS A 392 -24.84 -4.02 34.78
N CYS A 393 -24.00 -4.80 35.47
CA CYS A 393 -24.30 -6.19 35.84
C CYS A 393 -25.32 -6.25 36.98
N GLU A 394 -26.60 -6.02 36.66
CA GLU A 394 -27.71 -5.96 37.63
C GLU A 394 -28.90 -6.87 37.24
N TYR A 395 -28.83 -7.52 36.08
CA TYR A 395 -29.91 -8.34 35.52
C TYR A 395 -29.71 -9.83 35.80
N ASP A 396 -30.75 -10.56 36.16
CA ASP A 396 -30.69 -12.02 36.37
C ASP A 396 -30.48 -12.81 35.08
N GLU A 397 -31.00 -12.29 33.97
CA GLU A 397 -30.83 -12.79 32.61
C GLU A 397 -30.81 -11.59 31.66
N LEU A 398 -30.03 -11.67 30.59
CA LEU A 398 -30.02 -10.64 29.56
C LEU A 398 -30.03 -11.26 28.16
N LYS A 399 -31.02 -10.85 27.35
CA LYS A 399 -31.15 -11.23 25.94
C LYS A 399 -31.55 -10.00 25.13
N ILE A 400 -30.71 -9.64 24.18
CA ILE A 400 -30.92 -8.48 23.29
C ILE A 400 -32.16 -8.71 22.42
N ASN A 401 -32.91 -7.63 22.13
CA ASN A 401 -34.10 -7.64 21.28
C ASN A 401 -35.17 -8.64 21.73
N SER A 402 -35.19 -8.96 23.03
CA SER A 402 -36.11 -9.93 23.63
C SER A 402 -36.63 -9.42 24.97
N PRO A 403 -37.81 -9.88 25.40
CA PRO A 403 -38.29 -9.66 26.76
C PRO A 403 -37.28 -10.16 27.79
N ILE A 404 -36.95 -9.30 28.75
CA ILE A 404 -36.07 -9.61 29.87
C ILE A 404 -36.74 -9.20 31.18
N LYS A 405 -36.55 -9.98 32.23
CA LYS A 405 -37.16 -9.74 33.54
C LYS A 405 -36.15 -9.09 34.48
N HIS A 406 -36.56 -8.00 35.12
CA HIS A 406 -35.78 -7.30 36.15
C HIS A 406 -36.73 -6.84 37.27
N ASN A 407 -36.36 -7.10 38.53
CA ASN A 407 -37.17 -6.76 39.71
C ASN A 407 -38.66 -7.18 39.61
N GLY A 408 -38.91 -8.36 39.04
CA GLY A 408 -40.26 -8.92 38.93
C GLY A 408 -41.06 -8.47 37.70
N LYS A 409 -40.58 -7.49 36.93
CA LYS A 409 -41.25 -6.94 35.75
C LYS A 409 -40.44 -7.16 34.47
N TYR A 410 -41.11 -7.19 33.34
CA TYR A 410 -40.50 -7.35 32.02
C TYR A 410 -40.30 -6.02 31.32
N GLY A 411 -39.20 -5.93 30.58
CA GLY A 411 -38.86 -4.85 29.66
C GLY A 411 -38.17 -5.39 28.40
N ILE A 412 -37.81 -4.51 27.47
CA ILE A 412 -37.06 -4.85 26.26
C ILE A 412 -35.87 -3.92 26.12
N VAL A 413 -34.70 -4.50 25.90
CA VAL A 413 -33.43 -3.81 25.68
C VAL A 413 -32.90 -4.14 24.28
N LEU A 414 -32.44 -3.12 23.57
CA LEU A 414 -31.76 -3.24 22.27
C LEU A 414 -30.25 -3.45 22.44
N GLY A 415 -29.57 -3.78 21.35
CA GLY A 415 -28.13 -4.07 21.35
C GLY A 415 -27.24 -2.89 21.75
N ASP A 416 -27.73 -1.67 21.59
CA ASP A 416 -27.08 -0.43 22.00
C ASP A 416 -27.37 -0.04 23.47
N GLY A 417 -28.12 -0.88 24.19
CA GLY A 417 -28.55 -0.66 25.57
C GLY A 417 -29.81 0.18 25.73
N ASN A 418 -30.42 0.66 24.65
CA ASN A 418 -31.67 1.41 24.74
C ASN A 418 -32.80 0.52 25.27
N ILE A 419 -33.47 1.00 26.31
CA ILE A 419 -34.68 0.38 26.86
C ILE A 419 -35.86 0.84 26.01
N VAL A 420 -36.37 -0.05 25.15
CA VAL A 420 -37.56 0.23 24.31
C VAL A 420 -38.81 0.11 25.15
N LEU A 421 -38.90 -0.90 26.01
CA LEU A 421 -40.00 -1.06 26.94
C LEU A 421 -39.45 -1.09 28.36
N ASP A 422 -39.89 -0.15 29.19
CA ASP A 422 -39.52 -0.08 30.60
C ASP A 422 -39.92 -1.34 31.37
N PHE A 423 -39.20 -1.63 32.45
CA PHE A 423 -39.45 -2.78 33.33
C PHE A 423 -40.67 -2.56 34.24
N ILE A 424 -41.84 -2.39 33.63
CA ILE A 424 -43.11 -2.12 34.33
C ILE A 424 -44.22 -3.12 33.98
N TYR A 425 -43.93 -4.07 33.07
CA TYR A 425 -44.91 -5.02 32.55
C TYR A 425 -44.85 -6.36 33.31
N ASP A 426 -46.00 -7.01 33.48
CA ASP A 426 -46.11 -8.34 34.10
C ASP A 426 -45.64 -9.45 33.15
N GLU A 427 -45.83 -9.27 31.84
CA GLU A 427 -45.41 -10.18 30.78
C GLU A 427 -45.24 -9.39 29.47
N ILE A 428 -44.32 -9.84 28.61
CA ILE A 428 -44.19 -9.34 27.24
C ILE A 428 -44.03 -10.53 26.29
N LYS A 429 -44.85 -10.58 25.24
CA LYS A 429 -44.69 -11.51 24.10
C LYS A 429 -44.26 -10.74 22.86
N SER A 430 -43.14 -11.12 22.28
CA SER A 430 -42.60 -10.52 21.05
C SER A 430 -42.96 -11.36 19.83
N TYR A 431 -43.49 -10.73 18.78
CA TYR A 431 -43.78 -11.38 17.50
C TYR A 431 -43.60 -10.40 16.34
N LYS A 432 -42.66 -10.69 15.42
CA LYS A 432 -42.38 -9.91 14.20
C LYS A 432 -42.27 -8.39 14.45
N GLY A 433 -41.51 -7.98 15.46
CA GLY A 433 -41.29 -6.56 15.80
C GLY A 433 -42.46 -5.88 16.52
N ARG A 434 -43.43 -6.66 17.00
CA ARG A 434 -44.53 -6.19 17.86
C ARG A 434 -44.45 -6.81 19.24
N TYR A 435 -44.85 -6.04 20.25
CA TYR A 435 -44.78 -6.43 21.65
C TYR A 435 -46.17 -6.39 22.27
N TYR A 436 -46.71 -7.56 22.57
CA TYR A 436 -47.91 -7.71 23.38
C TYR A 436 -47.49 -7.64 24.84
N VAL A 437 -47.92 -6.61 25.55
CA VAL A 437 -47.54 -6.36 26.93
C VAL A 437 -48.74 -6.55 27.85
N ILE A 438 -48.49 -7.08 29.05
CA ILE A 438 -49.48 -7.21 30.12
C ILE A 438 -49.08 -6.29 31.27
N LYS A 439 -50.01 -5.49 31.78
CA LYS A 439 -49.82 -4.67 32.99
C LYS A 439 -51.12 -4.63 33.78
N ASN A 440 -51.08 -5.05 35.04
CA ASN A 440 -52.24 -5.10 35.95
C ASN A 440 -53.42 -5.86 35.33
N ALA A 441 -53.15 -7.06 34.77
CA ALA A 441 -54.12 -7.92 34.08
C ALA A 441 -54.79 -7.32 32.82
N LYS A 442 -54.26 -6.20 32.29
CA LYS A 442 -54.69 -5.62 31.02
C LYS A 442 -53.60 -5.71 29.97
N TYR A 443 -54.01 -5.72 28.71
CA TYR A 443 -53.18 -5.91 27.54
C TYR A 443 -53.03 -4.62 26.72
N ALA A 444 -51.86 -4.43 26.13
CA ALA A 444 -51.60 -3.43 25.11
C ALA A 444 -50.61 -3.97 24.07
N LEU A 445 -50.58 -3.35 22.89
CA LEU A 445 -49.65 -3.69 21.81
C LEU A 445 -48.77 -2.50 21.49
N TYR A 446 -47.47 -2.73 21.42
CA TYR A 446 -46.46 -1.75 21.06
C TYR A 446 -45.71 -2.19 19.80
N ASN A 447 -45.24 -1.22 19.00
CA ASN A 447 -44.26 -1.50 17.94
C ASN A 447 -42.82 -1.51 18.48
N SER A 448 -41.85 -1.74 17.60
CA SER A 448 -40.41 -1.74 17.90
C SER A 448 -39.86 -0.39 18.41
N GLU A 449 -40.63 0.69 18.28
CA GLU A 449 -40.25 2.06 18.66
C GLU A 449 -40.96 2.53 19.95
N ASN A 450 -41.60 1.61 20.69
CA ASN A 450 -42.40 1.94 21.89
C ASN A 450 -43.65 2.80 21.61
N HIS A 451 -44.18 2.78 20.39
CA HIS A 451 -45.48 3.37 20.09
C HIS A 451 -46.60 2.38 20.35
N ARG A 452 -47.54 2.74 21.24
CA ARG A 452 -48.74 1.93 21.49
C ARG A 452 -49.63 1.96 20.23
N LEU A 453 -49.95 0.79 19.71
CA LEU A 453 -50.71 0.59 18.47
C LEU A 453 -52.21 0.45 18.70
N ASN A 454 -52.65 0.30 19.95
CA ASN A 454 -54.07 0.25 20.31
C ASN A 454 -54.44 1.42 21.22
N ASN A 455 -55.69 1.88 21.12
CA ASN A 455 -56.13 3.15 21.72
C ASN A 455 -56.12 3.14 23.25
N ARG A 456 -56.32 1.98 23.87
CA ARG A 456 -56.46 1.83 25.32
C ARG A 456 -55.98 0.45 25.79
N TRP A 457 -55.81 0.30 27.10
CA TRP A 457 -55.62 -1.01 27.71
C TRP A 457 -56.91 -1.83 27.64
N VAL A 458 -56.82 -3.11 27.26
CA VAL A 458 -57.96 -4.02 27.08
C VAL A 458 -57.83 -5.29 27.91
N ASP A 459 -58.91 -6.03 28.11
CA ASP A 459 -58.92 -7.18 29.03
C ASP A 459 -58.44 -8.50 28.39
N THR A 460 -58.33 -8.57 27.05
CA THR A 460 -57.85 -9.76 26.33
C THR A 460 -56.95 -9.41 25.13
N GLU A 461 -56.03 -10.31 24.77
CA GLU A 461 -55.21 -10.17 23.56
C GLU A 461 -56.06 -10.09 22.26
N GLU A 462 -57.18 -10.82 22.22
CA GLU A 462 -58.11 -10.84 21.09
C GLU A 462 -58.79 -9.48 20.86
N ALA A 463 -59.08 -8.74 21.93
CA ALA A 463 -59.62 -7.40 21.84
C ALA A 463 -58.63 -6.43 21.16
N ILE A 464 -57.31 -6.63 21.35
CA ILE A 464 -56.30 -5.84 20.65
C ILE A 464 -56.36 -6.09 19.15
N ARG A 465 -56.44 -7.36 18.72
CA ARG A 465 -56.47 -7.70 17.29
C ARG A 465 -57.66 -7.04 16.60
N ARG A 466 -58.84 -7.05 17.24
CA ARG A 466 -60.05 -6.37 16.73
C ARG A 466 -59.88 -4.85 16.63
N GLU A 467 -59.29 -4.20 17.62
CA GLU A 467 -59.05 -2.74 17.60
C GLU A 467 -58.04 -2.35 16.50
N VAL A 468 -56.94 -3.10 16.37
CA VAL A 468 -55.89 -2.82 15.36
C VAL A 468 -56.37 -3.12 13.94
N ASP A 469 -57.13 -4.20 13.73
CA ASP A 469 -57.73 -4.51 12.43
C ASP A 469 -58.76 -3.45 12.02
N MET A 470 -59.59 -2.97 12.97
CA MET A 470 -60.50 -1.86 12.72
C MET A 470 -59.76 -0.56 12.37
N GLU A 471 -58.68 -0.20 13.06
CA GLU A 471 -57.89 0.99 12.72
C GLU A 471 -57.23 0.88 11.33
N ASN A 472 -56.69 -0.30 10.99
CA ASN A 472 -56.14 -0.53 9.66
C ASN A 472 -57.23 -0.40 8.59
N MET A 473 -58.43 -0.93 8.83
CA MET A 473 -59.58 -0.72 7.95
C MET A 473 -59.98 0.75 7.86
N VAL A 474 -60.06 1.47 8.97
CA VAL A 474 -60.40 2.91 8.99
C VAL A 474 -59.35 3.75 8.24
N LYS A 475 -58.05 3.44 8.36
CA LYS A 475 -56.99 4.09 7.58
C LYS A 475 -57.10 3.79 6.08
N VAL A 476 -57.41 2.54 5.71
CA VAL A 476 -57.71 2.17 4.32
C VAL A 476 -58.90 2.97 3.80
N PHE A 477 -60.02 3.01 4.54
CA PHE A 477 -61.21 3.80 4.17
C PHE A 477 -60.95 5.31 4.11
N ALA A 478 -60.10 5.86 4.99
CA ALA A 478 -59.72 7.27 4.98
C ALA A 478 -58.77 7.64 3.81
N SER A 479 -58.05 6.67 3.26
CA SER A 479 -57.17 6.85 2.09
C SER A 479 -57.88 6.63 0.74
N MET A 480 -59.12 6.10 0.75
CA MET A 480 -59.94 5.86 -0.43
C MET A 480 -60.60 7.14 -0.94
N ARG A 481 -60.74 7.28 -2.26
CA ARG A 481 -61.43 8.44 -2.85
C ARG A 481 -62.94 8.36 -2.58
N PRO A 482 -63.69 9.47 -2.49
CA PRO A 482 -65.11 9.47 -2.16
C PRO A 482 -66.01 8.57 -3.04
N LEU A 483 -65.58 8.26 -4.27
CA LEU A 483 -66.31 7.33 -5.16
C LEU A 483 -66.17 5.85 -4.76
N GLU A 484 -65.08 5.47 -4.08
CA GLU A 484 -64.76 4.07 -3.73
C GLU A 484 -65.49 3.64 -2.44
N LEU A 485 -65.85 4.59 -1.55
CA LEU A 485 -66.60 4.34 -0.32
C LEU A 485 -68.06 3.92 -0.54
N LYS A 486 -68.67 4.26 -1.69
CA LYS A 486 -70.08 3.93 -2.01
C LYS A 486 -70.35 2.44 -2.20
N ASN A 487 -69.32 1.61 -2.36
CA ASN A 487 -69.47 0.17 -2.58
C ASN A 487 -69.39 -0.66 -1.28
N PHE A 488 -69.23 -0.02 -0.11
CA PHE A 488 -69.02 -0.70 1.18
C PHE A 488 -70.09 -0.42 2.26
N ILE A 489 -71.05 0.48 1.99
CA ILE A 489 -72.25 0.74 2.81
C ILE A 489 -73.41 -0.01 2.16
#